data_AF-A0A364Y673-F1
#
_entry.id   AF-A0A364Y673-F1
#
_cell.length_a   1.000
_cell.length_b   1.000
_cell.length_c   1.000
_cell.angle_alpha   90.00
_cell.angle_beta   90.00
_cell.angle_gamma   90.00
#
_symmetry.space_group_name_H-M   'P 1'
#
loop_
_entity.id
_entity.type
_entity.pdbx_description
1 polymer ?
#
loop_
_entity_poly.entity_id
_entity_poly.type
_entity_poly.pdbx_seq_one_letter_code
_entity_poly.pdbx_strand_id
1 'polypeptide(L)'
;MNKIVTYLESKEVVFHAALALIILYIPHAGHLFKQIEHIDMTIYGFTVMNWIYGIALAAVIEILILVFIINGYQRAGKAYALVSFFINALYYDYWFITLQEPTILNIKWTATSLLICFMHSLAIWQLSDLFFRRVRADKEKVVEHWCTECDMGPFPSKRSLDGHIAKAHRYVKKDFRQAEASGDVDLKHKTQA
;
A
#
# COMPACT_ATOMS: atom_id res chain seq x y z
N MET A 1 25.63 -15.67 -12.63
CA MET A 1 24.17 -15.66 -12.42
C MET A 1 23.54 -14.80 -13.50
N ASN A 2 22.48 -15.26 -14.16
CA ASN A 2 21.90 -14.60 -15.32
C ASN A 2 21.27 -13.26 -14.90
N LYS A 3 21.69 -12.13 -15.50
CA LYS A 3 21.24 -10.78 -15.10
C LYS A 3 19.72 -10.62 -15.13
N ILE A 4 19.05 -11.31 -16.06
CA ILE A 4 17.59 -11.34 -16.17
C ILE A 4 16.97 -12.03 -14.95
N VAL A 5 17.52 -13.16 -14.51
CA VAL A 5 17.03 -13.89 -13.34
C VAL A 5 17.21 -13.03 -12.08
N THR A 6 18.39 -12.42 -11.92
CA THR A 6 18.64 -11.49 -10.80
C THR A 6 17.70 -10.28 -10.82
N TYR A 7 17.34 -9.77 -11.99
CA TYR A 7 16.36 -8.69 -12.13
C TYR A 7 14.94 -9.16 -11.78
N LEU A 8 14.50 -10.33 -12.27
CA LEU A 8 13.19 -10.92 -11.94
C LEU A 8 13.02 -11.22 -10.45
N GLU A 9 14.11 -11.53 -9.76
CA GLU A 9 14.15 -11.72 -8.30
C GLU A 9 14.25 -10.39 -7.52
N SER A 10 14.49 -9.27 -8.20
CA SER A 10 14.70 -7.97 -7.57
C SER A 10 13.39 -7.27 -7.21
N LYS A 11 13.48 -6.34 -6.25
CA LYS A 11 12.35 -5.48 -5.86
C LYS A 11 11.96 -4.49 -6.97
N GLU A 12 12.89 -4.17 -7.87
CA GLU A 12 12.68 -3.20 -8.94
C GLU A 12 11.65 -3.71 -9.95
N VAL A 13 11.64 -5.01 -10.25
CA VAL A 13 10.62 -5.61 -11.14
C VAL A 13 9.21 -5.42 -10.60
N VAL A 14 8.99 -5.62 -9.29
CA VAL A 14 7.66 -5.47 -8.69
C VAL A 14 7.19 -4.02 -8.80
N PHE A 15 8.10 -3.07 -8.56
CA PHE A 15 7.80 -1.64 -8.70
C PHE A 15 7.52 -1.25 -10.15
N HIS A 16 8.36 -1.66 -11.11
CA HIS A 16 8.17 -1.38 -12.53
C HIS A 16 6.89 -2.04 -13.07
N ALA A 17 6.57 -3.26 -12.65
CA ALA A 17 5.33 -3.94 -13.03
C ALA A 17 4.10 -3.22 -12.48
N ALA A 18 4.13 -2.78 -11.22
CA ALA A 18 3.05 -1.99 -10.63
C ALA A 18 2.89 -0.63 -11.34
N LEU A 19 4.00 0.05 -11.66
CA LEU A 19 3.98 1.31 -12.39
C LEU A 19 3.43 1.15 -13.82
N ALA A 20 3.88 0.12 -14.54
CA ALA A 20 3.37 -0.20 -15.87
C ALA A 20 1.88 -0.53 -15.84
N LEU A 21 1.44 -1.28 -14.82
CA LEU A 21 0.03 -1.57 -14.59
C LEU A 21 -0.77 -0.28 -14.40
N ILE A 22 -0.35 0.61 -13.51
CA ILE A 22 -1.02 1.90 -13.26
C ILE A 22 -1.12 2.73 -14.56
N ILE A 23 -0.04 2.84 -15.32
CA ILE A 23 -0.02 3.60 -16.58
C ILE A 23 -1.04 3.06 -17.59
N LEU A 24 -1.15 1.74 -17.72
CA LEU A 24 -2.11 1.12 -18.62
C LEU A 24 -3.55 1.16 -18.08
N TYR A 25 -3.70 1.14 -16.76
CA TYR A 25 -4.99 1.08 -16.10
C TYR A 25 -5.69 2.44 -16.05
N ILE A 26 -4.93 3.54 -15.97
CA ILE A 26 -5.50 4.90 -15.94
C ILE A 26 -6.37 5.20 -17.19
N PRO A 27 -5.91 4.99 -18.45
CA PRO A 27 -6.75 5.19 -19.63
C PRO A 27 -7.97 4.26 -19.65
N HIS A 28 -7.79 3.03 -19.18
CA HIS A 28 -8.84 2.02 -19.13
C HIS A 28 -9.96 2.40 -18.16
N ALA A 29 -9.59 2.76 -16.93
CA ALA A 29 -10.51 3.25 -15.91
C ALA A 29 -11.11 4.61 -16.31
N GLY A 30 -10.36 5.48 -16.98
CA GLY A 30 -10.90 6.74 -17.51
C GLY A 30 -12.01 6.52 -18.55
N HIS A 31 -11.85 5.53 -19.43
CA HIS A 31 -12.92 5.12 -20.35
C HIS A 31 -14.13 4.55 -19.59
N LEU A 32 -13.89 3.74 -18.56
CA LEU A 32 -14.93 3.16 -17.70
C LEU A 32 -15.75 4.25 -16.99
N PHE A 33 -15.09 5.25 -16.39
CA PHE A 33 -15.77 6.38 -15.75
C PHE A 33 -16.64 7.14 -16.74
N LYS A 34 -16.17 7.40 -17.96
CA LYS A 34 -16.97 8.10 -18.98
C LYS A 34 -18.30 7.40 -19.30
N GLN A 35 -18.38 6.08 -19.18
CA GLN A 35 -19.62 5.34 -19.44
C GLN A 35 -20.57 5.31 -18.23
N ILE A 36 -20.03 5.38 -17.02
CA ILE A 36 -20.81 5.29 -15.76
C ILE A 36 -21.27 6.68 -15.31
N GLU A 37 -20.45 7.72 -15.49
CA GLU A 37 -20.75 9.05 -14.99
C GLU A 37 -21.73 9.82 -15.87
N HIS A 38 -22.69 10.46 -15.20
CA HIS A 38 -23.73 11.28 -15.84
C HIS A 38 -23.30 12.75 -15.99
N ILE A 39 -22.07 13.11 -15.59
CA ILE A 39 -21.56 14.48 -15.68
C ILE A 39 -21.00 14.69 -17.08
N ASP A 40 -21.81 15.31 -17.93
CA ASP A 40 -21.37 15.71 -19.26
C ASP A 40 -20.68 17.08 -19.22
N MET A 41 -19.34 17.10 -19.29
CA MET A 41 -18.52 18.30 -19.46
C MET A 41 -18.16 18.54 -20.93
N THR A 42 -19.01 18.11 -21.87
CA THR A 42 -18.83 18.43 -23.28
C THR A 42 -18.96 19.94 -23.49
N ILE A 43 -17.90 20.56 -24.01
CA ILE A 43 -17.87 21.98 -24.35
C ILE A 43 -17.75 22.09 -25.88
N TYR A 44 -18.73 22.72 -26.53
CA TYR A 44 -18.81 22.87 -28.00
C TYR A 44 -18.69 21.56 -28.79
N GLY A 45 -19.24 20.45 -28.25
CA GLY A 45 -19.19 19.13 -28.89
C GLY A 45 -17.88 18.35 -28.67
N PHE A 46 -16.89 18.93 -27.98
CA PHE A 46 -15.65 18.23 -27.65
C PHE A 46 -15.74 17.52 -26.29
N THR A 47 -15.53 16.20 -26.30
CA THR A 47 -15.56 15.35 -25.09
C THR A 47 -14.20 15.21 -24.39
N VAL A 48 -13.21 16.03 -24.77
CA VAL A 48 -11.83 15.96 -24.23
C VAL A 48 -11.81 16.20 -22.73
N MET A 49 -12.65 17.10 -22.22
CA MET A 49 -12.75 17.37 -20.78
C MET A 49 -13.28 16.18 -19.99
N ASN A 50 -14.24 15.42 -20.54
CA ASN A 50 -14.73 14.17 -19.93
C ASN A 50 -13.61 13.14 -19.82
N TRP A 51 -12.74 13.04 -20.83
CA TRP A 51 -11.59 12.16 -20.80
C TRP A 51 -10.53 12.60 -19.78
N ILE A 52 -10.18 13.88 -19.75
CA ILE A 52 -9.21 14.41 -18.79
C ILE A 52 -9.69 14.16 -17.36
N TYR A 53 -10.96 14.44 -17.09
CA TYR A 53 -11.55 14.22 -15.77
C TYR A 53 -11.61 12.74 -15.39
N GLY A 54 -12.08 11.85 -16.28
CA GLY A 54 -12.13 10.42 -16.01
C GLY A 54 -10.75 9.81 -15.74
N ILE A 55 -9.73 10.22 -16.51
CA ILE A 55 -8.33 9.83 -16.32
C ILE A 55 -7.80 10.37 -14.98
N ALA A 56 -8.07 11.64 -14.65
CA ALA A 56 -7.62 12.25 -13.40
C ALA A 56 -8.25 11.56 -12.18
N LEU A 57 -9.55 11.27 -12.23
CA LEU A 57 -10.27 10.56 -11.17
C LEU A 57 -9.73 9.13 -11.00
N ALA A 58 -9.51 8.41 -12.11
CA ALA A 58 -8.88 7.09 -12.10
C ALA A 58 -7.49 7.13 -11.45
N ALA A 59 -6.65 8.09 -11.82
CA ALA A 59 -5.32 8.25 -11.24
C ALA A 59 -5.37 8.51 -9.73
N VAL A 60 -6.31 9.35 -9.26
CA VAL A 60 -6.51 9.62 -7.83
C VAL A 60 -6.92 8.35 -7.07
N ILE A 61 -7.83 7.55 -7.63
CA ILE A 61 -8.28 6.29 -7.02
C ILE A 61 -7.12 5.29 -6.92
N GLU A 62 -6.36 5.10 -8.01
CA GLU A 62 -5.18 4.23 -8.04
C GLU A 62 -4.12 4.66 -7.02
N ILE A 63 -3.86 5.97 -6.89
CA ILE A 63 -2.94 6.51 -5.88
C ILE A 63 -3.46 6.25 -4.46
N LEU A 64 -4.76 6.45 -4.20
CA LEU A 64 -5.34 6.18 -2.89
C LEU A 64 -5.22 4.70 -2.52
N ILE A 65 -5.47 3.79 -3.46
CA ILE A 65 -5.28 2.35 -3.27
C ILE A 65 -3.83 2.05 -2.94
N LEU A 66 -2.88 2.62 -3.69
CA LEU A 66 -1.46 2.47 -3.43
C LEU A 66 -1.09 2.97 -2.02
N VAL A 67 -1.63 4.11 -1.60
CA VAL A 67 -1.43 4.67 -0.24
C VAL A 67 -2.01 3.76 0.84
N PHE A 68 -3.20 3.18 0.63
CA PHE A 68 -3.79 2.21 1.59
C PHE A 68 -2.98 0.92 1.68
N ILE A 69 -2.46 0.43 0.55
CA ILE A 69 -1.58 -0.73 0.48
C ILE A 69 -0.26 -0.43 1.20
N ILE A 70 0.37 0.72 0.94
CA ILE A 70 1.62 1.17 1.58
C ILE A 70 1.45 1.35 3.09
N ASN A 71 0.32 1.91 3.54
CA ASN A 71 0.06 2.08 4.98
C ASN A 71 -0.26 0.77 5.70
N GLY A 72 -0.35 -0.34 4.97
CA GLY A 72 -0.40 -1.67 5.54
C GLY A 72 -1.81 -2.15 5.89
N TYR A 73 -2.85 -1.60 5.27
CA TYR A 73 -4.22 -2.08 5.49
C TYR A 73 -4.52 -3.31 4.62
N GLN A 74 -4.02 -4.48 5.05
CA GLN A 74 -4.17 -5.75 4.31
C GLN A 74 -5.64 -6.07 3.97
N ARG A 75 -6.58 -5.78 4.89
CA ARG A 75 -8.01 -6.02 4.67
C ARG A 75 -8.61 -5.09 3.62
N ALA A 76 -8.12 -3.85 3.50
CA ALA A 76 -8.62 -2.88 2.54
C ALA A 76 -8.26 -3.29 1.10
N GLY A 77 -7.03 -3.76 0.86
CA GLY A 77 -6.63 -4.27 -0.46
C GLY A 77 -7.46 -5.48 -0.92
N LYS A 78 -7.80 -6.39 0.00
CA LYS A 78 -8.66 -7.56 -0.27
C LYS A 78 -10.10 -7.17 -0.56
N ALA A 79 -10.65 -6.26 0.24
CA ALA A 79 -11.99 -5.72 0.01
C ALA A 79 -12.08 -5.00 -1.33
N TYR A 80 -11.05 -4.21 -1.68
CA TYR A 80 -10.97 -3.53 -2.96
C TYR A 80 -10.93 -4.51 -4.14
N ALA A 81 -10.07 -5.54 -4.08
CA ALA A 81 -10.03 -6.57 -5.13
C ALA A 81 -11.39 -7.24 -5.34
N LEU A 82 -12.11 -7.56 -4.26
CA LEU A 82 -13.43 -8.17 -4.33
C LEU A 82 -14.47 -7.20 -4.94
N VAL A 83 -14.50 -5.95 -4.49
CA VAL A 83 -15.43 -4.93 -5.01
C VAL A 83 -15.13 -4.62 -6.47
N SER A 84 -13.86 -4.51 -6.84
CA SER A 84 -13.40 -4.30 -8.22
C SER A 84 -13.83 -5.43 -9.14
N PHE A 85 -13.82 -6.69 -8.68
CA PHE A 85 -14.37 -7.81 -9.44
C PHE A 85 -15.83 -7.57 -9.83
N PHE A 86 -16.68 -7.25 -8.84
CA PHE A 86 -18.11 -7.06 -9.08
C PHE A 86 -18.39 -5.82 -9.93
N ILE A 87 -17.73 -4.69 -9.66
CA ILE A 87 -17.89 -3.49 -10.49
C ILE A 87 -17.54 -3.77 -11.95
N ASN A 88 -16.40 -4.43 -12.20
CA ASN A 88 -15.98 -4.78 -13.55
C ASN A 88 -16.95 -5.78 -14.20
N ALA A 89 -17.37 -6.82 -13.48
CA ALA A 89 -18.30 -7.82 -14.01
C ALA A 89 -19.66 -7.19 -14.38
N LEU A 90 -20.15 -6.26 -13.56
CA LEU A 90 -21.37 -5.51 -13.83
C LEU A 90 -21.20 -4.54 -15.00
N TYR A 91 -20.07 -3.86 -15.10
CA TYR A 91 -19.78 -2.86 -16.13
C TYR A 91 -19.77 -3.42 -17.55
N TYR A 92 -19.15 -4.58 -17.77
CA TYR A 92 -18.96 -5.07 -19.14
C TYR A 92 -20.24 -5.57 -19.81
N ASP A 93 -21.39 -5.59 -19.11
CA ASP A 93 -22.73 -5.96 -19.58
C ASP A 93 -22.88 -7.32 -20.30
N TYR A 94 -21.80 -8.04 -20.60
CA TYR A 94 -21.84 -9.28 -21.37
C TYR A 94 -22.70 -10.34 -20.72
N TRP A 95 -22.73 -10.39 -19.39
CA TRP A 95 -23.57 -11.31 -18.64
C TRP A 95 -25.06 -10.96 -18.79
N PHE A 96 -25.45 -9.68 -18.81
CA PHE A 96 -26.82 -9.26 -19.15
C PHE A 96 -27.18 -9.56 -20.60
N ILE A 97 -26.27 -9.27 -21.54
CA ILE A 97 -26.45 -9.58 -22.97
C ILE A 97 -26.66 -11.09 -23.16
N THR A 98 -25.91 -11.91 -22.43
CA THR A 98 -26.02 -13.38 -22.50
C THR A 98 -27.29 -13.91 -21.86
N LEU A 99 -27.77 -13.26 -20.79
CA LEU A 99 -29.06 -13.61 -20.16
C LEU A 99 -30.24 -13.31 -21.08
N GLN A 100 -30.17 -12.22 -21.84
CA GLN A 100 -31.21 -11.86 -22.81
C GLN A 100 -31.14 -12.72 -24.07
N GLU A 101 -29.93 -12.96 -24.60
CA GLU A 101 -29.69 -13.72 -25.82
C GLU A 101 -28.57 -14.75 -25.63
N PRO A 102 -28.90 -15.99 -25.20
CA PRO A 102 -27.92 -17.02 -24.88
C PRO A 102 -27.37 -17.71 -26.15
N THR A 103 -26.62 -16.97 -26.96
CA THR A 103 -25.87 -17.52 -28.10
C THR A 103 -24.51 -18.06 -27.65
N ILE A 104 -23.95 -19.04 -28.38
CA ILE A 104 -22.59 -19.56 -28.11
C ILE A 104 -21.55 -18.44 -28.10
N LEU A 105 -21.72 -17.44 -28.97
CA LEU A 105 -20.83 -16.29 -29.04
C LEU A 105 -20.91 -15.42 -27.77
N ASN A 106 -22.12 -15.08 -27.32
CA ASN A 106 -22.34 -14.27 -26.11
C ASN A 106 -21.83 -14.98 -24.86
N ILE A 107 -22.04 -16.31 -24.76
CA ILE A 107 -21.50 -17.13 -23.68
C ILE A 107 -19.97 -17.06 -23.65
N LYS A 108 -19.30 -17.12 -24.81
CA LYS A 108 -17.83 -16.98 -24.90
C LYS A 108 -17.36 -15.59 -24.45
N TRP A 109 -18.05 -14.53 -24.86
CA TRP A 109 -17.71 -13.16 -24.44
C TRP A 109 -17.87 -12.96 -22.93
N THR A 110 -18.95 -13.47 -22.36
CA THR A 110 -19.19 -13.44 -20.92
C THR A 110 -18.14 -14.22 -20.14
N ALA A 111 -17.83 -15.44 -20.56
CA ALA A 111 -16.80 -16.25 -19.92
C ALA A 111 -15.43 -15.57 -20.00
N THR A 112 -15.09 -14.98 -21.15
CA THR A 112 -13.84 -14.24 -21.34
C THR A 112 -13.78 -13.00 -20.45
N SER A 113 -14.85 -12.20 -20.41
CA SER A 113 -14.95 -11.02 -19.55
C SER A 113 -14.82 -11.36 -18.07
N LEU A 114 -15.54 -12.38 -17.60
CA LEU A 114 -15.46 -12.86 -16.21
C LEU A 114 -14.06 -13.34 -15.86
N LEU A 115 -13.39 -14.07 -16.78
CA LEU A 115 -12.02 -14.50 -16.58
C LEU A 115 -11.05 -13.32 -16.47
N ILE A 116 -11.22 -12.29 -17.31
CA ILE A 116 -10.42 -11.06 -17.25
C ILE A 116 -10.66 -10.34 -15.91
N CYS A 117 -11.92 -10.14 -15.51
CA CYS A 117 -12.27 -9.52 -14.23
C CYS A 117 -11.67 -10.28 -13.04
N PHE A 118 -11.73 -11.62 -13.09
CA PHE A 118 -11.16 -12.50 -12.07
C PHE A 118 -9.63 -12.37 -12.00
N MET A 119 -8.94 -12.50 -13.14
CA MET A 119 -7.48 -12.39 -13.20
C MET A 119 -6.99 -11.01 -12.73
N HIS A 120 -7.72 -9.96 -13.09
CA HIS A 120 -7.42 -8.60 -12.67
C HIS A 120 -7.54 -8.45 -11.14
N SER A 121 -8.66 -8.92 -10.57
CA SER A 121 -8.91 -8.87 -9.13
C SER A 121 -7.92 -9.73 -8.34
N LEU A 122 -7.56 -10.89 -8.88
CA LEU A 122 -6.54 -11.77 -8.30
C LEU A 122 -5.16 -11.10 -8.30
N ALA A 123 -4.79 -10.40 -9.37
CA ALA A 123 -3.53 -9.66 -9.44
C ALA A 123 -3.46 -8.56 -8.39
N ILE A 124 -4.53 -7.76 -8.23
CA ILE A 124 -4.62 -6.74 -7.17
C ILE A 124 -4.47 -7.38 -5.80
N TRP A 125 -5.19 -8.49 -5.55
CA TRP A 125 -5.12 -9.19 -4.29
C TRP A 125 -3.69 -9.67 -3.98
N GLN A 126 -3.03 -10.34 -4.93
CA GLN A 126 -1.67 -10.86 -4.77
C GLN A 126 -0.66 -9.73 -4.56
N LEU A 127 -0.75 -8.67 -5.36
CA LEU A 127 0.11 -7.49 -5.19
C LEU A 127 -0.09 -6.87 -3.81
N SER A 128 -1.33 -6.72 -3.34
CA SER A 128 -1.62 -6.17 -2.01
C SER A 128 -0.98 -7.00 -0.88
N ASP A 129 -1.03 -8.34 -0.96
CA ASP A 129 -0.41 -9.23 0.04
C ASP A 129 1.13 -9.17 -0.05
N LEU A 130 1.71 -9.12 -1.26
CA LEU A 130 3.17 -8.97 -1.46
C LEU A 130 3.68 -7.64 -0.92
N PHE A 131 3.02 -6.53 -1.25
CA PHE A 131 3.37 -5.20 -0.75
C PHE A 131 3.20 -5.11 0.77
N PHE A 132 2.12 -5.66 1.34
CA PHE A 132 1.95 -5.69 2.79
C PHE A 132 3.09 -6.42 3.49
N ARG A 133 3.44 -7.63 3.02
CA ARG A 133 4.58 -8.39 3.55
C ARG A 133 5.89 -7.62 3.42
N ARG A 134 6.08 -6.91 2.30
CA ARG A 134 7.27 -6.10 2.03
C ARG A 134 7.39 -4.92 2.98
N VAL A 135 6.34 -4.12 3.10
CA VAL A 135 6.29 -2.95 4.01
C VAL A 135 6.52 -3.41 5.44
N ARG A 136 5.89 -4.51 5.85
CA ARG A 136 6.10 -5.06 7.19
C ARG A 136 7.55 -5.51 7.40
N ALA A 137 8.14 -6.23 6.45
CA ALA A 137 9.54 -6.66 6.54
C ALA A 137 10.53 -5.48 6.55
N ASP A 138 10.25 -4.40 5.83
CA ASP A 138 11.08 -3.20 5.83
C ASP A 138 10.87 -2.39 7.14
N LYS A 139 9.64 -2.31 7.69
CA LYS A 139 9.38 -1.76 9.04
C LYS A 139 10.05 -2.58 10.15
N GLU A 140 10.03 -3.91 10.06
CA GLU A 140 10.70 -4.80 11.01
C GLU A 140 12.23 -4.71 10.93
N LYS A 141 12.79 -4.27 9.79
CA LYS A 141 14.23 -3.97 9.65
C LYS A 141 14.62 -2.61 10.23
N VAL A 142 13.69 -1.65 10.22
CA VAL A 142 13.86 -0.35 10.88
C VAL A 142 13.30 -0.46 12.30
N VAL A 143 13.94 -1.28 13.14
CA VAL A 143 13.72 -1.15 14.59
C VAL A 143 14.39 0.16 14.99
N GLU A 144 13.60 1.23 15.06
CA GLU A 144 14.09 2.51 15.54
C GLU A 144 14.47 2.37 17.00
N HIS A 145 15.76 2.37 17.28
CA HIS A 145 16.26 2.30 18.63
C HIS A 145 16.30 3.72 19.18
N TRP A 146 15.44 4.04 20.15
CA TRP A 146 15.41 5.32 20.83
C TRP A 146 15.97 5.17 22.25
N CYS A 147 16.67 6.20 22.75
CA CYS A 147 17.11 6.21 24.14
C CYS A 147 15.98 6.73 25.03
N THR A 148 15.47 5.89 25.93
CA THR A 148 14.37 6.25 26.85
C THR A 148 14.77 7.22 27.96
N GLU A 149 16.07 7.47 28.16
CA GLU A 149 16.57 8.36 29.20
C GLU A 149 16.69 9.82 28.74
N CYS A 150 16.79 10.06 27.42
CA CYS A 150 16.96 11.41 26.87
C CYS A 150 16.14 11.66 25.60
N ASP A 151 15.29 10.71 25.19
CA ASP A 151 14.51 10.71 23.94
C ASP A 151 15.35 11.00 22.68
N MET A 152 16.66 10.71 22.73
CA MET A 152 17.55 10.90 21.59
C MET A 152 17.46 9.68 20.66
N GLY A 153 17.35 9.92 19.35
CA GLY A 153 17.22 8.90 18.32
C GLY A 153 16.73 9.46 16.98
N PRO A 154 16.43 8.60 16.00
CA PRO A 154 16.55 7.13 16.04
C PRO A 154 17.99 6.65 15.81
N PHE A 155 18.43 5.62 16.55
CA PHE A 155 19.71 4.95 16.35
C PHE A 155 19.58 3.80 15.34
N PRO A 156 20.56 3.63 14.43
CA PRO A 156 20.49 2.66 13.33
C PRO A 156 20.67 1.20 13.76
N SER A 157 21.12 0.93 14.98
CA SER A 157 21.25 -0.42 15.53
C SER A 157 21.25 -0.42 17.05
N LYS A 158 20.87 -1.55 17.66
CA LYS A 158 20.94 -1.75 19.12
C LYS A 158 22.34 -1.46 19.67
N ARG A 159 23.39 -1.86 18.96
CA ARG A 159 24.79 -1.59 19.35
C ARG A 159 25.11 -0.09 19.38
N SER A 160 24.53 0.69 18.48
CA SER A 160 24.68 2.15 18.46
C SER A 160 23.95 2.80 19.63
N LEU A 161 22.75 2.33 19.95
CA LEU A 161 22.01 2.76 21.14
C LEU A 161 22.77 2.39 22.43
N ASP A 162 23.26 1.16 22.55
CA ASP A 162 24.02 0.69 23.71
C ASP A 162 25.31 1.51 23.91
N GLY A 163 25.99 1.86 22.81
CA GLY A 163 27.16 2.75 22.84
C GLY A 163 26.83 4.18 23.27
N HIS A 164 25.67 4.70 22.86
CA HIS A 164 25.17 5.99 23.32
C HIS A 164 24.84 5.96 24.82
N ILE A 165 24.09 4.97 25.30
CA ILE A 165 23.76 4.79 26.73
C ILE A 165 25.06 4.67 27.56
N ALA A 166 26.01 3.86 27.10
CA ALA A 166 27.29 3.68 27.78
C ALA A 166 28.17 4.93 27.82
N LYS A 167 27.95 5.93 26.95
CA LYS A 167 28.75 7.16 26.89
C LYS A 167 28.04 8.35 27.54
N ALA A 168 26.77 8.56 27.23
CA ALA A 168 25.96 9.69 27.68
C ALA A 168 25.32 9.44 29.06
N HIS A 169 24.94 8.20 29.36
CA HIS A 169 24.22 7.82 30.59
C HIS A 169 25.09 7.03 31.59
N ARG A 170 26.41 6.95 31.33
CA ARG A 170 27.37 6.20 32.15
C ARG A 170 27.42 6.64 33.62
N TYR A 171 27.10 7.90 33.88
CA TYR A 171 27.21 8.51 35.21
C TYR A 171 25.97 8.25 36.09
N VAL A 172 24.77 8.18 35.51
CA VAL A 172 23.53 7.96 36.28
C VAL A 172 23.54 6.59 36.97
N LYS A 173 24.09 5.56 36.33
CA LYS A 173 24.07 4.20 36.87
C LYS A 173 25.12 3.94 37.96
N LYS A 174 26.14 4.79 38.08
CA LYS A 174 27.18 4.64 39.10
C LYS A 174 26.71 5.22 40.43
N ASP A 175 26.00 6.34 40.40
CA ASP A 175 25.50 7.00 41.61
C ASP A 175 24.38 6.20 42.29
N PHE A 176 23.47 5.57 41.53
CA PHE A 176 22.44 4.70 42.11
C PHE A 176 22.99 3.43 42.76
N ARG A 177 23.99 2.78 42.14
CA ARG A 177 24.62 1.58 42.73
C ARG A 177 25.49 1.92 43.95
N GLN A 178 26.05 3.13 44.02
CA GLN A 178 26.81 3.57 45.18
C GLN A 178 25.89 3.96 46.34
N ALA A 179 24.74 4.59 46.05
CA ALA A 179 23.70 4.92 47.04
C ALA A 179 22.99 3.67 47.61
N GLU A 180 22.69 2.66 46.78
CA GLU A 180 22.14 1.38 47.26
C GLU A 180 23.16 0.57 48.09
N ALA A 181 24.46 0.65 47.76
CA ALA A 181 25.50 -0.04 48.51
C ALA A 181 25.90 0.67 49.81
N SER A 182 25.66 1.98 49.93
CA SER A 182 25.93 2.77 51.15
C SER A 182 24.75 2.82 52.12
N GLY A 183 23.60 2.23 51.78
CA GLY A 183 22.43 2.18 52.67
C GLY A 183 21.76 3.54 52.91
N ASP A 184 22.05 4.55 52.10
CA ASP A 184 21.45 5.88 52.21
C ASP A 184 20.34 6.02 51.16
N VAL A 185 19.19 5.40 51.46
CA VAL A 185 17.93 5.73 50.78
C VAL A 185 17.25 6.81 51.61
N ASP A 186 17.63 8.08 51.40
CA ASP A 186 16.78 9.19 51.82
C ASP A 186 15.82 9.52 50.67
N LEU A 187 14.65 8.87 50.73
CA LEU A 187 13.47 9.17 49.94
C LEU A 187 13.01 10.59 50.25
N LYS A 188 13.37 11.56 49.41
CA LYS A 188 12.67 12.85 49.36
C LYS A 188 12.30 13.27 47.94
N HIS A 189 11.05 12.96 47.64
CA HIS A 189 10.09 13.75 46.84
C HIS A 189 10.53 15.17 46.42
N LYS A 190 10.33 15.44 45.12
CA LYS A 190 9.69 16.62 44.51
C LYS A 190 9.29 16.14 43.10
N THR A 191 8.04 15.95 42.68
CA THR A 191 6.80 16.72 42.80
C THR A 191 6.97 18.22 42.50
N GLN A 192 6.52 18.59 41.30
CA GLN A 192 6.16 19.93 40.78
C GLN A 192 7.34 20.88 40.48
N ALA A 193 7.41 21.57 39.34
CA ALA A 193 6.34 22.09 38.46
C ALA A 193 6.66 21.92 36.96
#